data_AF-Q2SAB2-F1
#
_entry.id   AF-Q2SAB2-F1
#
_cell.length_a   1.000
_cell.length_b   1.000
_cell.length_c   1.000
_cell.angle_alpha   90.00
_cell.angle_beta   90.00
_cell.angle_gamma   90.00
#
_symmetry.space_group_name_H-M   'P 1'
#
loop_
_entity.id
_entity.type
_entity.pdbx_description
1 polymer ?
#
loop_
_entity_poly.entity_id
_entity_poly.type
_entity_poly.pdbx_seq_one_letter_code
_entity_poly.pdbx_strand_id
1 'polypeptide(L)'
;MKIRSISIHTFTLATVLAGAWGVAAQAQEAQSARGYFFPALIPSYFDKEHFLEDISMERCELSNGYQSWCYRLKVKSNPVEVGPFCPETINDIGGVYPYDGATNPGLRVLKRDLFEDMEADGYDIVDDDGAIRFIMIKTGEIPNLDPDLSYCIEVEPDNELQLSYMIPVFSWHAQESTPMDDASKIVGLSLIGMPINGLPPSVANGIPGAPTGTGSMPALDACGGHINEGFYHSHIFPETINEIYARHHIGDVRCEAVYPKGSGDLVAYAMDGFPIYTHLESNGATPTNLDECNGHFGPTIHYPTGMYHYHSSSAEDVNIPRCLKGVMAKQQLIVE
;
A
#
# COMPACT_ATOMS: atom_id res chain seq x y z
N MET A 1 24.72 -1.60 84.87
CA MET A 1 24.26 -0.30 84.32
C MET A 1 24.01 -0.50 82.83
N LYS A 2 22.81 -0.14 82.37
CA LYS A 2 22.12 -0.53 81.10
C LYS A 2 23.03 -0.86 79.88
N ILE A 3 22.88 -2.07 79.33
CA ILE A 3 23.31 -2.43 77.97
C ILE A 3 22.07 -2.90 77.20
N ARG A 4 21.89 -2.35 76.00
CA ARG A 4 20.68 -2.41 75.16
C ARG A 4 20.50 -3.79 74.49
N SER A 5 19.23 -4.18 74.38
CA SER A 5 18.71 -5.35 73.65
C SER A 5 19.01 -5.25 72.14
N ILE A 6 19.42 -6.38 71.55
CA ILE A 6 19.62 -6.60 70.11
C ILE A 6 18.45 -7.44 69.61
N SER A 7 17.71 -6.92 68.62
CA SER A 7 16.67 -7.67 67.90
C SER A 7 17.27 -8.27 66.64
N ILE A 8 17.06 -9.58 66.46
CA ILE A 8 17.51 -10.38 65.31
C ILE A 8 16.37 -10.42 64.30
N HIS A 9 16.61 -9.92 63.08
CA HIS A 9 15.74 -10.17 61.94
C HIS A 9 16.42 -11.13 60.97
N THR A 10 15.77 -12.27 60.79
CA THR A 10 16.01 -13.30 59.77
C THR A 10 15.77 -12.72 58.37
N PHE A 11 16.75 -12.84 57.48
CA PHE A 11 16.59 -12.62 56.05
C PHE A 11 16.56 -13.95 55.31
N THR A 12 15.46 -14.20 54.62
CA THR A 12 15.19 -15.36 53.78
C THR A 12 15.97 -15.26 52.47
N LEU A 13 16.63 -16.35 52.07
CA LEU A 13 17.36 -16.48 50.82
C LEU A 13 16.36 -16.71 49.67
N ALA A 14 16.23 -15.75 48.75
CA ALA A 14 15.47 -15.93 47.50
C ALA A 14 16.44 -16.03 46.32
N THR A 15 16.38 -17.18 45.66
CA THR A 15 17.22 -17.64 44.55
C THR A 15 16.97 -16.81 43.28
N VAL A 16 18.04 -16.30 42.66
CA VAL A 16 18.00 -15.60 41.37
C VAL A 16 17.87 -16.62 40.24
N LEU A 17 16.68 -16.72 39.65
CA LEU A 17 16.40 -17.36 38.37
C LEU A 17 15.94 -16.28 37.38
N ALA A 18 16.88 -15.42 36.97
CA ALA A 18 16.66 -14.39 35.96
C ALA A 18 17.84 -14.41 34.98
N GLY A 19 17.86 -15.40 34.09
CA GLY A 19 18.96 -15.55 33.12
C GLY A 19 18.56 -16.06 31.74
N ALA A 20 17.34 -16.55 31.55
CA ALA A 20 16.94 -17.16 30.27
C ALA A 20 16.05 -16.24 29.39
N TRP A 21 15.34 -15.27 29.98
CA TRP A 21 14.39 -14.42 29.26
C TRP A 21 15.04 -13.22 28.56
N GLY A 22 16.23 -12.79 29.00
CA GLY A 22 16.95 -11.65 28.41
C GLY A 22 17.66 -11.98 27.10
N VAL A 23 18.04 -13.24 26.88
CA VAL A 23 18.85 -13.64 25.72
C VAL A 23 18.00 -13.73 24.45
N ALA A 24 16.72 -14.12 24.56
CA ALA A 24 15.80 -14.20 23.41
C ALA A 24 15.39 -12.81 22.89
N ALA A 25 15.12 -11.84 23.79
CA ALA A 25 14.80 -10.47 23.41
C ALA A 25 16.00 -9.77 22.74
N GLN A 26 17.21 -9.97 23.26
CA GLN A 26 18.44 -9.43 22.67
C GLN A 26 18.80 -10.05 21.32
N ALA A 27 18.43 -11.31 21.07
CA ALA A 27 18.63 -11.95 19.76
C ALA A 27 17.72 -11.32 18.68
N GLN A 28 16.52 -10.90 19.04
CA GLN A 28 15.56 -10.27 18.14
C GLN A 28 15.92 -8.80 17.85
N GLU A 29 16.39 -8.05 18.86
CA GLU A 29 16.92 -6.70 18.65
C GLU A 29 18.22 -6.68 17.83
N ALA A 30 19.12 -7.65 18.01
CA ALA A 30 20.39 -7.72 17.27
C ALA A 30 20.21 -8.04 15.76
N GLN A 31 19.05 -8.57 15.37
CA GLN A 31 18.74 -8.88 13.97
C GLN A 31 18.27 -7.64 13.18
N SER A 32 17.78 -6.60 13.86
CA SER A 32 17.34 -5.33 13.27
C SER A 32 18.49 -4.47 12.70
N ALA A 33 19.75 -4.77 13.08
CA ALA A 33 20.93 -4.01 12.66
C ALA A 33 21.70 -4.62 11.46
N ARG A 34 21.22 -5.73 10.87
CA ARG A 34 21.86 -6.34 9.69
C ARG A 34 21.17 -5.86 8.41
N GLY A 35 21.80 -4.92 7.71
CA GLY A 35 21.52 -4.72 6.29
C GLY A 35 21.77 -6.02 5.53
N TYR A 36 20.91 -6.33 4.56
CA TYR A 36 21.15 -7.47 3.68
C TYR A 36 22.27 -7.08 2.72
N PHE A 37 23.41 -7.77 2.83
CA PHE A 37 24.54 -7.59 1.90
C PHE A 37 24.28 -8.21 0.52
N PHE A 38 23.16 -8.90 0.35
CA PHE A 38 22.69 -9.42 -0.92
C PHE A 38 21.49 -8.61 -1.40
N PRO A 39 21.39 -8.34 -2.72
CA PRO A 39 20.22 -7.67 -3.25
C PRO A 39 18.95 -8.44 -2.92
N ALA A 40 18.00 -7.75 -2.28
CA ALA A 40 16.68 -8.31 -2.05
C ALA A 40 15.96 -8.42 -3.39
N LEU A 41 15.82 -7.32 -4.12
CA LEU A 41 15.20 -7.30 -5.44
C LEU A 41 15.96 -8.17 -6.45
N ILE A 42 15.25 -9.07 -7.12
CA ILE A 42 15.78 -9.91 -8.21
C ILE A 42 15.15 -9.45 -9.53
N PRO A 43 15.90 -8.75 -10.41
CA PRO A 43 15.35 -8.14 -11.62
C PRO A 43 14.61 -9.10 -12.57
N SER A 44 14.99 -10.39 -12.58
CA SER A 44 14.37 -11.39 -13.45
C SER A 44 12.95 -11.79 -13.05
N TYR A 45 12.44 -11.32 -11.91
CA TYR A 45 11.05 -11.57 -11.51
C TYR A 45 10.06 -10.57 -12.10
N PHE A 46 10.54 -9.44 -12.63
CA PHE A 46 9.69 -8.48 -13.31
C PHE A 46 9.35 -8.95 -14.72
N ASP A 47 8.10 -8.75 -15.11
CA ASP A 47 7.66 -8.89 -16.49
C ASP A 47 8.21 -7.75 -17.33
N LYS A 48 8.91 -8.08 -18.41
CA LYS A 48 9.56 -7.09 -19.27
C LYS A 48 8.58 -6.36 -20.20
N GLU A 49 7.34 -6.83 -20.37
CA GLU A 49 6.40 -6.27 -21.34
C GLU A 49 6.08 -4.77 -21.11
N HIS A 50 6.05 -4.36 -19.84
CA HIS A 50 5.72 -2.99 -19.45
C HIS A 50 6.94 -2.12 -19.12
N PHE A 51 8.15 -2.69 -19.23
CA PHE A 51 9.40 -2.01 -19.00
C PHE A 51 9.93 -1.41 -20.31
N LEU A 52 10.42 -0.18 -20.23
CA LEU A 52 10.94 0.57 -21.39
C LEU A 52 12.42 0.26 -21.66
N GLU A 53 13.13 -0.26 -20.67
CA GLU A 53 14.53 -0.68 -20.72
C GLU A 53 14.82 -1.78 -19.68
N ASP A 54 15.96 -2.45 -19.81
CA ASP A 54 16.42 -3.38 -18.77
C ASP A 54 16.67 -2.65 -17.45
N ILE A 55 16.28 -3.26 -16.34
CA ILE A 55 16.52 -2.72 -14.99
C ILE A 55 18.03 -2.48 -14.79
N SER A 56 18.38 -1.24 -14.52
CA SER A 56 19.77 -0.80 -14.35
C SER A 56 20.06 -0.43 -12.90
N MET A 57 21.33 -0.20 -12.57
CA MET A 57 21.74 0.27 -11.25
C MET A 57 22.45 1.61 -11.38
N GLU A 58 22.11 2.56 -10.51
CA GLU A 58 22.75 3.86 -10.42
C GLU A 58 22.97 4.31 -8.98
N ARG A 59 23.77 5.37 -8.83
CA ARG A 59 24.04 5.97 -7.51
C ARG A 59 22.83 6.79 -7.07
N CYS A 60 22.43 6.61 -5.81
CA CYS A 60 21.31 7.33 -5.21
C CYS A 60 21.63 7.75 -3.77
N GLU A 61 21.00 8.83 -3.31
CA GLU A 61 20.91 9.18 -1.90
C GLU A 61 19.71 8.45 -1.29
N LEU A 62 19.88 7.85 -0.12
CA LEU A 62 18.82 7.22 0.66
C LEU A 62 18.13 8.24 1.58
N SER A 63 16.93 7.93 2.07
CA SER A 63 16.13 8.82 2.93
C SER A 63 16.81 9.20 4.26
N ASN A 64 17.81 8.42 4.69
CA ASN A 64 18.65 8.70 5.86
C ASN A 64 19.95 9.46 5.55
N GLY A 65 20.10 9.96 4.31
CA GLY A 65 21.24 10.76 3.85
C GLY A 65 22.48 9.98 3.41
N TYR A 66 22.49 8.65 3.54
CA TYR A 66 23.62 7.84 3.06
C TYR A 66 23.57 7.66 1.54
N GLN A 67 24.75 7.54 0.93
CA GLN A 67 24.89 7.21 -0.49
C GLN A 67 24.88 5.68 -0.67
N SER A 68 24.12 5.20 -1.66
CA SER A 68 23.99 3.77 -1.94
C SER A 68 23.95 3.50 -3.46
N TRP A 69 23.46 2.31 -3.81
CA TRP A 69 23.03 1.94 -5.16
C TRP A 69 21.53 1.67 -5.14
N CYS A 70 20.84 2.13 -6.17
CA CYS A 70 19.44 1.85 -6.40
C CYS A 70 19.28 1.18 -7.77
N TYR A 71 18.34 0.25 -7.86
CA TYR A 71 17.77 -0.15 -9.12
C TYR A 71 16.94 1.00 -9.69
N ARG A 72 17.10 1.26 -10.98
CA ARG A 72 16.23 2.12 -11.78
C ARG A 72 15.32 1.23 -12.62
N LEU A 73 14.02 1.32 -12.37
CA LEU A 73 12.98 0.54 -13.03
C LEU A 73 12.16 1.51 -13.88
N LYS A 74 12.40 1.51 -15.20
CA LYS A 74 11.74 2.43 -16.13
C LYS A 74 10.57 1.74 -16.84
N VAL A 75 9.36 2.25 -16.62
CA VAL A 75 8.09 1.62 -17.00
C VAL A 75 7.18 2.58 -17.76
N LYS A 76 6.23 2.00 -18.50
CA LYS A 76 5.13 2.74 -19.15
C LYS A 76 4.19 3.34 -18.10
N SER A 77 3.57 4.48 -18.38
CA SER A 77 2.63 5.15 -17.48
C SER A 77 1.32 4.38 -17.23
N ASN A 78 0.80 3.71 -18.25
CA ASN A 78 -0.47 2.98 -18.18
C ASN A 78 -0.26 1.55 -18.73
N PRO A 79 0.19 0.60 -17.88
CA PRO A 79 0.61 -0.72 -18.34
C PRO A 79 -0.56 -1.66 -18.66
N VAL A 80 -1.76 -1.41 -18.13
CA VAL A 80 -2.92 -2.29 -18.22
C VAL A 80 -4.13 -1.57 -18.80
N GLU A 81 -5.14 -2.32 -19.23
CA GLU A 81 -6.47 -1.76 -19.47
C GLU A 81 -7.05 -1.27 -18.14
N VAL A 82 -7.66 -0.09 -18.16
CA VAL A 82 -8.13 0.61 -16.95
C VAL A 82 -9.61 0.90 -17.04
N GLY A 83 -10.26 1.03 -15.89
CA GLY A 83 -11.68 1.30 -15.79
C GLY A 83 -12.58 0.06 -15.91
N PRO A 84 -13.91 0.24 -15.88
CA PRO A 84 -14.63 1.50 -15.70
C PRO A 84 -14.39 2.12 -14.31
N PHE A 85 -14.45 3.45 -14.21
CA PHE A 85 -14.31 4.18 -12.95
C PHE A 85 -15.65 4.78 -12.50
N CYS A 86 -16.00 5.99 -12.94
CA CYS A 86 -17.25 6.65 -12.56
C CYS A 86 -18.43 6.15 -13.41
N PRO A 87 -19.55 5.76 -12.78
CA PRO A 87 -20.78 5.51 -13.51
C PRO A 87 -21.45 6.83 -13.94
N GLU A 88 -22.18 6.83 -15.06
CA GLU A 88 -22.91 8.02 -15.54
C GLU A 88 -24.11 8.34 -14.62
N THR A 89 -24.83 7.32 -14.16
CA THR A 89 -26.00 7.47 -13.30
C THR A 89 -25.95 6.51 -12.11
N ILE A 90 -26.81 6.76 -11.11
CA ILE A 90 -26.99 5.83 -9.97
C ILE A 90 -27.43 4.42 -10.39
N ASN A 91 -27.93 4.21 -11.61
CA ASN A 91 -28.35 2.90 -12.11
C ASN A 91 -27.22 2.09 -12.74
N ASP A 92 -26.10 2.75 -13.04
CA ASP A 92 -24.94 2.11 -13.65
C ASP A 92 -23.99 1.59 -12.56
N ILE A 93 -23.04 0.76 -13.00
CA ILE A 93 -22.00 0.19 -12.15
C ILE A 93 -20.67 0.75 -12.61
N GLY A 94 -20.00 1.48 -11.72
CA GLY A 94 -18.61 1.89 -11.88
C GLY A 94 -17.66 0.89 -11.24
N GLY A 95 -16.49 1.38 -10.82
CA GLY A 95 -15.51 0.58 -10.10
C GLY A 95 -15.83 0.47 -8.61
N VAL A 96 -14.83 0.73 -7.75
CA VAL A 96 -14.96 0.59 -6.29
C VAL A 96 -14.33 1.76 -5.55
N TYR A 97 -14.68 1.90 -4.27
CA TYR A 97 -13.96 2.80 -3.36
C TYR A 97 -14.03 2.30 -1.90
N PRO A 98 -12.95 2.41 -1.11
CA PRO A 98 -13.01 2.21 0.33
C PRO A 98 -13.69 3.42 1.00
N TYR A 99 -15.02 3.38 1.05
CA TYR A 99 -15.84 4.46 1.58
C TYR A 99 -15.72 4.56 3.10
N ASP A 100 -15.44 5.75 3.61
CA ASP A 100 -15.23 6.02 5.03
C ASP A 100 -16.25 7.00 5.64
N GLY A 101 -17.37 7.22 4.93
CA GLY A 101 -18.51 7.98 5.46
C GLY A 101 -19.24 7.27 6.59
N ALA A 102 -20.26 7.96 7.13
CA ALA A 102 -20.95 7.49 8.33
C ALA A 102 -21.89 6.31 8.06
N THR A 103 -22.48 6.23 6.87
CA THR A 103 -23.48 5.23 6.51
C THR A 103 -22.86 4.09 5.70
N ASN A 104 -22.81 2.90 6.30
CA ASN A 104 -22.29 1.66 5.67
C ASN A 104 -20.85 1.80 5.08
N PRO A 105 -19.85 2.19 5.89
CA PRO A 105 -18.46 2.27 5.43
C PRO A 105 -17.88 0.90 5.05
N GLY A 106 -16.81 0.93 4.27
CA GLY A 106 -16.04 -0.23 3.82
C GLY A 106 -15.75 -0.18 2.32
N LEU A 107 -15.19 -1.26 1.76
CA LEU A 107 -15.06 -1.37 0.31
C LEU A 107 -16.43 -1.50 -0.36
N ARG A 108 -16.81 -0.53 -1.19
CA ARG A 108 -18.12 -0.45 -1.85
C ARG A 108 -17.96 -0.36 -3.35
N VAL A 109 -18.93 -0.90 -4.08
CA VAL A 109 -19.06 -0.72 -5.52
C VAL A 109 -19.67 0.65 -5.79
N LEU A 110 -19.17 1.36 -6.79
CA LEU A 110 -19.74 2.63 -7.25
C LEU A 110 -21.06 2.37 -7.99
N LYS A 111 -22.15 2.24 -7.24
CA LYS A 111 -23.50 2.01 -7.73
C LYS A 111 -24.52 2.64 -6.77
N ARG A 112 -25.82 2.53 -7.11
CA ARG A 112 -26.95 3.10 -6.36
C ARG A 112 -26.80 3.11 -4.84
N ASP A 113 -26.49 1.97 -4.23
CA ASP A 113 -26.49 1.82 -2.78
C ASP A 113 -25.43 2.70 -2.10
N LEU A 114 -24.23 2.80 -2.69
CA LEU A 114 -23.21 3.72 -2.21
C LEU A 114 -23.65 5.17 -2.37
N PHE A 115 -24.15 5.56 -3.55
CA PHE A 115 -24.52 6.96 -3.79
C PHE A 115 -25.70 7.42 -2.93
N GLU A 116 -26.68 6.54 -2.66
CA GLU A 116 -27.77 6.82 -1.71
C GLU A 116 -27.24 6.97 -0.27
N ASP A 117 -26.25 6.17 0.14
CA ASP A 117 -25.59 6.30 1.44
C ASP A 117 -24.78 7.62 1.54
N MET A 118 -24.11 8.02 0.46
CA MET A 118 -23.37 9.28 0.39
C MET A 118 -24.26 10.52 0.50
N GLU A 119 -25.38 10.53 -0.24
CA GLU A 119 -26.40 11.59 -0.13
C GLU A 119 -26.98 11.65 1.29
N ALA A 120 -27.20 10.50 1.93
CA ALA A 120 -27.68 10.42 3.31
C ALA A 120 -26.65 10.99 4.31
N ASP A 121 -25.36 10.85 4.03
CA ASP A 121 -24.26 11.43 4.79
C ASP A 121 -24.04 12.92 4.49
N GLY A 122 -24.75 13.48 3.52
CA GLY A 122 -24.72 14.90 3.15
C GLY A 122 -23.72 15.25 2.06
N TYR A 123 -23.22 14.26 1.31
CA TYR A 123 -22.36 14.46 0.15
C TYR A 123 -23.23 14.63 -1.09
N ASP A 124 -23.30 15.86 -1.64
CA ASP A 124 -24.05 16.20 -2.86
C ASP A 124 -23.29 15.71 -4.10
N ILE A 125 -23.37 14.39 -4.36
CA ILE A 125 -22.71 13.68 -5.46
C ILE A 125 -23.69 13.26 -6.56
N VAL A 126 -24.99 13.21 -6.26
CA VAL A 126 -26.06 12.91 -7.23
C VAL A 126 -26.80 14.20 -7.56
N ASP A 127 -26.96 14.49 -8.85
CA ASP A 127 -27.73 15.67 -9.27
C ASP A 127 -29.25 15.46 -9.25
N ASP A 128 -30.00 16.54 -9.49
CA ASP A 128 -31.47 16.53 -9.47
C ASP A 128 -32.10 15.56 -10.51
N ASP A 129 -31.35 15.19 -11.55
CA ASP A 129 -31.77 14.26 -12.60
C ASP A 129 -31.37 12.80 -12.30
N GLY A 130 -30.64 12.56 -11.19
CA GLY A 130 -30.14 11.25 -10.78
C GLY A 130 -28.85 10.82 -11.47
N ALA A 131 -28.17 11.75 -12.16
CA ALA A 131 -26.83 11.52 -12.69
C ALA A 131 -25.77 11.72 -11.61
N ILE A 132 -24.64 11.02 -11.75
CA ILE A 132 -23.50 11.23 -10.86
C ILE A 132 -22.79 12.49 -11.30
N ARG A 133 -22.44 13.35 -10.34
CA ARG A 133 -21.58 14.52 -10.56
C ARG A 133 -20.18 14.05 -10.93
N PHE A 134 -20.01 13.83 -12.21
CA PHE A 134 -18.78 13.34 -12.81
C PHE A 134 -17.90 14.50 -13.29
N ILE A 135 -16.60 14.38 -13.06
CA ILE A 135 -15.60 15.23 -13.71
C ILE A 135 -14.48 14.40 -14.33
N MET A 136 -14.18 14.67 -15.60
CA MET A 136 -12.94 14.29 -16.24
C MET A 136 -11.96 15.46 -16.16
N ILE A 137 -10.87 15.29 -15.42
CA ILE A 137 -9.79 16.27 -15.31
C ILE A 137 -8.79 16.01 -16.43
N LYS A 138 -8.28 17.07 -17.04
CA LYS A 138 -7.15 17.00 -17.96
C LYS A 138 -5.86 17.26 -17.22
N THR A 139 -4.86 16.43 -17.44
CA THR A 139 -3.54 16.60 -16.82
C THR A 139 -2.98 18.00 -17.12
N GLY A 140 -2.61 18.73 -16.07
CA GLY A 140 -2.07 20.10 -16.19
C GLY A 140 -3.11 21.22 -16.25
N GLU A 141 -4.41 20.90 -16.26
CA GLU A 141 -5.48 21.89 -16.12
C GLU A 141 -5.94 22.01 -14.66
N ILE A 142 -6.27 23.22 -14.22
CA ILE A 142 -6.93 23.45 -12.93
C ILE A 142 -8.44 23.30 -13.20
N PRO A 143 -9.10 22.26 -12.67
CA PRO A 143 -10.52 22.07 -12.93
C PRO A 143 -11.34 23.15 -12.22
N ASN A 144 -12.35 23.69 -12.92
CA ASN A 144 -13.28 24.65 -12.34
C ASN A 144 -14.42 23.90 -11.65
N LEU A 145 -14.19 23.51 -10.40
CA LEU A 145 -15.12 22.74 -9.57
C LEU A 145 -15.82 23.66 -8.57
N ASP A 146 -17.10 23.38 -8.31
CA ASP A 146 -17.82 23.99 -7.20
C ASP A 146 -17.33 23.34 -5.88
N PRO A 147 -16.69 24.11 -4.97
CA PRO A 147 -16.17 23.57 -3.73
C PRO A 147 -17.25 23.09 -2.75
N ASP A 148 -18.52 23.42 -2.98
CA ASP A 148 -19.63 22.97 -2.13
C ASP A 148 -20.21 21.62 -2.60
N LEU A 149 -19.80 21.13 -3.79
CA LEU A 149 -20.29 19.87 -4.37
C LEU A 149 -19.29 18.72 -4.20
N SER A 150 -19.83 17.50 -4.26
CA SER A 150 -19.06 16.25 -4.30
C SER A 150 -18.95 15.73 -5.72
N TYR A 151 -17.80 15.17 -6.09
CA TYR A 151 -17.57 14.66 -7.44
C TYR A 151 -17.02 13.24 -7.44
N CYS A 152 -17.48 12.44 -8.40
CA CYS A 152 -16.75 11.29 -8.89
C CYS A 152 -15.71 11.78 -9.92
N ILE A 153 -14.43 11.52 -9.64
CA ILE A 153 -13.31 12.13 -10.37
C ILE A 153 -12.57 11.07 -11.19
N GLU A 154 -12.35 11.38 -12.47
CA GLU A 154 -11.42 10.70 -13.36
C GLU A 154 -10.39 11.68 -13.90
N VAL A 155 -9.24 11.17 -14.35
CA VAL A 155 -8.21 11.96 -15.03
C VAL A 155 -7.82 11.32 -16.36
N GLU A 156 -7.63 12.14 -17.39
CA GLU A 156 -7.23 11.66 -18.72
C GLU A 156 -5.85 10.97 -18.67
N PRO A 157 -5.67 9.82 -19.35
CA PRO A 157 -4.36 9.17 -19.45
C PRO A 157 -3.41 9.97 -20.34
N ASP A 158 -2.15 10.06 -19.89
CA ASP A 158 -1.01 10.43 -20.70
C ASP A 158 -0.10 9.20 -20.91
N ASN A 159 -0.22 8.60 -22.09
CA ASN A 159 0.54 7.41 -22.48
C ASN A 159 1.96 7.71 -22.96
N GLU A 160 2.36 8.99 -23.03
CA GLU A 160 3.71 9.38 -23.43
C GLU A 160 4.67 9.46 -22.23
N LEU A 161 4.12 9.59 -21.01
CA LEU A 161 4.89 9.63 -19.77
C LEU A 161 5.70 8.35 -19.55
N GLN A 162 6.94 8.53 -19.11
CA GLN A 162 7.85 7.46 -18.73
C GLN A 162 8.20 7.60 -17.25
N LEU A 163 7.98 6.53 -16.49
CA LEU A 163 8.15 6.55 -15.04
C LEU A 163 9.41 5.77 -14.68
N SER A 164 10.33 6.39 -13.95
CA SER A 164 11.50 5.71 -13.39
C SER A 164 11.38 5.60 -11.87
N TYR A 165 11.24 4.37 -11.37
CA TYR A 165 11.21 4.07 -9.95
C TYR A 165 12.60 3.70 -9.43
N MET A 166 12.93 4.20 -8.25
CA MET A 166 14.23 4.03 -7.61
C MET A 166 14.08 3.17 -6.35
N ILE A 167 14.55 1.92 -6.40
CA ILE A 167 14.48 0.97 -5.29
C ILE A 167 15.90 0.64 -4.81
N PRO A 168 16.22 0.77 -3.52
CA PRO A 168 17.55 0.42 -3.00
C PRO A 168 17.95 -1.01 -3.37
N VAL A 169 19.19 -1.19 -3.86
CA VAL A 169 19.73 -2.52 -4.15
C VAL A 169 19.84 -3.34 -2.86
N PHE A 170 20.27 -2.70 -1.78
CA PHE A 170 20.41 -3.31 -0.47
C PHE A 170 19.30 -2.78 0.45
N SER A 171 18.53 -3.70 1.04
CA SER A 171 17.47 -3.35 1.99
C SER A 171 18.02 -3.25 3.41
N TRP A 172 17.70 -2.16 4.09
CA TRP A 172 18.15 -1.85 5.45
C TRP A 172 16.96 -1.40 6.26
N HIS A 173 16.82 -1.87 7.49
CA HIS A 173 15.82 -1.34 8.39
C HIS A 173 16.10 0.13 8.70
N ALA A 174 15.06 0.95 8.61
CA ALA A 174 15.06 2.32 9.08
C ALA A 174 14.94 2.35 10.62
N GLN A 175 15.27 3.50 11.22
CA GLN A 175 15.07 3.69 12.66
C GLN A 175 13.58 3.74 13.01
N GLU A 176 12.78 4.35 12.15
CA GLU A 176 11.33 4.39 12.25
C GLU A 176 10.70 3.92 10.94
N SER A 177 9.54 3.28 11.05
CA SER A 177 8.77 2.89 9.88
C SER A 177 8.13 4.11 9.23
N THR A 178 7.92 4.05 7.91
CA THR A 178 7.18 5.06 7.17
C THR A 178 5.72 4.62 7.02
N PRO A 179 4.73 5.30 7.61
CA PRO A 179 3.31 5.02 7.40
C PRO A 179 2.91 5.16 5.93
N MET A 180 2.03 4.27 5.45
CA MET A 180 1.48 4.27 4.08
C MET A 180 0.00 4.74 4.09
N ASP A 181 -0.35 5.61 5.02
CA ASP A 181 -1.69 6.17 5.23
C ASP A 181 -2.00 7.43 4.39
N ASP A 182 -1.15 7.72 3.41
CA ASP A 182 -1.22 8.90 2.54
C ASP A 182 -1.06 8.47 1.07
N ALA A 183 -2.00 8.91 0.22
CA ALA A 183 -2.08 8.59 -1.20
C ALA A 183 -0.83 9.00 -2.01
N SER A 184 -0.06 9.99 -1.54
CA SER A 184 1.18 10.44 -2.17
C SER A 184 2.37 9.53 -1.90
N LYS A 185 2.26 8.58 -0.96
CA LYS A 185 3.32 7.61 -0.67
C LYS A 185 3.25 6.46 -1.66
N ILE A 186 4.42 6.01 -2.11
CA ILE A 186 4.55 4.86 -2.99
C ILE A 186 4.97 3.68 -2.12
N VAL A 187 4.09 2.68 -2.00
CA VAL A 187 4.36 1.43 -1.28
C VAL A 187 5.43 0.64 -2.02
N GLY A 188 5.27 0.48 -3.33
CA GLY A 188 6.16 -0.35 -4.13
C GLY A 188 5.78 -0.40 -5.61
N LEU A 189 6.47 -1.27 -6.33
CA LEU A 189 6.23 -1.56 -7.75
C LEU A 189 5.86 -3.04 -7.89
N SER A 190 4.71 -3.30 -8.51
CA SER A 190 4.29 -4.66 -8.87
C SER A 190 5.25 -5.29 -9.88
N LEU A 191 5.19 -6.62 -10.02
CA LEU A 191 6.02 -7.34 -10.98
C LEU A 191 5.73 -6.98 -12.44
N ILE A 192 4.58 -6.38 -12.74
CA ILE A 192 4.22 -5.87 -14.07
C ILE A 192 4.58 -4.39 -14.27
N GLY A 193 5.32 -3.78 -13.34
CA GLY A 193 5.75 -2.38 -13.46
C GLY A 193 4.67 -1.35 -13.13
N MET A 194 3.56 -1.78 -12.52
CA MET A 194 2.50 -0.88 -12.07
C MET A 194 2.76 -0.42 -10.63
N PRO A 195 2.71 0.88 -10.33
CA PRO A 195 2.93 1.41 -8.98
C PRO A 195 1.76 1.12 -8.05
N ILE A 196 2.10 0.88 -6.79
CA ILE A 196 1.15 0.73 -5.68
C ILE A 196 1.41 1.87 -4.70
N ASN A 197 0.40 2.70 -4.48
CA ASN A 197 0.45 3.84 -3.58
C ASN A 197 -0.17 3.51 -2.21
N GLY A 198 -0.07 4.46 -1.28
CA GLY A 198 -0.66 4.39 0.06
C GLY A 198 -2.19 4.37 0.03
N LEU A 199 -2.82 4.56 1.19
CA LEU A 199 -4.29 4.61 1.26
C LEU A 199 -4.85 5.71 0.34
N PRO A 200 -5.96 5.44 -0.38
CA PRO A 200 -6.60 6.47 -1.20
C PRO A 200 -7.17 7.57 -0.30
N PRO A 201 -7.42 8.77 -0.85
CA PRO A 201 -7.96 9.88 -0.06
C PRO A 201 -9.28 9.53 0.64
N SER A 202 -9.46 10.06 1.85
CA SER A 202 -10.71 9.94 2.60
C SER A 202 -11.84 10.68 1.87
N VAL A 203 -12.99 10.01 1.69
CA VAL A 203 -14.21 10.66 1.16
C VAL A 203 -14.73 11.64 2.20
N ALA A 204 -14.78 11.21 3.46
CA ALA A 204 -15.34 11.98 4.55
C ALA A 204 -14.53 13.22 4.94
N ASN A 205 -13.20 13.15 4.85
CA ASN A 205 -12.30 14.27 5.14
C ASN A 205 -11.91 15.09 3.90
N GLY A 206 -12.34 14.66 2.72
CA GLY A 206 -12.03 15.29 1.44
C GLY A 206 -10.62 15.01 0.95
N ILE A 207 -10.39 15.34 -0.33
CA ILE A 207 -9.10 15.12 -1.00
C ILE A 207 -8.16 16.28 -0.65
N PRO A 208 -6.99 16.02 -0.02
CA PRO A 208 -6.06 17.08 0.37
C PRO A 208 -5.63 17.94 -0.83
N GLY A 209 -5.93 19.25 -0.76
CA GLY A 209 -5.54 20.22 -1.79
C GLY A 209 -6.42 20.25 -3.04
N ALA A 210 -7.45 19.40 -3.14
CA ALA A 210 -8.41 19.47 -4.24
C ALA A 210 -9.42 20.61 -4.04
N PRO A 211 -9.85 21.30 -5.12
CA PRO A 211 -10.85 22.37 -5.05
C PRO A 211 -12.28 21.81 -5.01
N THR A 212 -12.55 20.82 -4.17
CA THR A 212 -13.85 20.12 -4.08
C THR A 212 -14.35 20.04 -2.65
N GLY A 213 -15.65 19.76 -2.48
CA GLY A 213 -16.22 19.43 -1.18
C GLY A 213 -15.76 18.05 -0.68
N THR A 214 -15.97 17.81 0.63
CA THR A 214 -15.99 16.45 1.20
C THR A 214 -17.06 15.62 0.49
N GLY A 215 -16.85 14.32 0.33
CA GLY A 215 -17.71 13.48 -0.49
C GLY A 215 -17.16 13.21 -1.88
N SER A 216 -16.14 13.96 -2.32
CA SER A 216 -15.46 13.70 -3.59
C SER A 216 -14.51 12.52 -3.49
N MET A 217 -14.43 11.71 -4.55
CA MET A 217 -13.52 10.57 -4.62
C MET A 217 -12.89 10.42 -6.01
N PRO A 218 -11.57 10.14 -6.10
CA PRO A 218 -10.96 9.63 -7.32
C PRO A 218 -11.40 8.18 -7.53
N ALA A 219 -12.31 7.93 -8.46
CA ALA A 219 -12.89 6.60 -8.59
C ALA A 219 -11.83 5.56 -8.94
N LEU A 220 -11.78 4.46 -8.17
CA LEU A 220 -10.92 3.32 -8.49
C LEU A 220 -11.67 2.39 -9.43
N ASP A 221 -10.97 1.77 -10.37
CA ASP A 221 -11.54 0.70 -11.19
C ASP A 221 -11.68 -0.62 -10.41
N ALA A 222 -12.14 -1.66 -11.09
CA ALA A 222 -12.30 -2.99 -10.51
C ALA A 222 -10.96 -3.67 -10.10
N CYS A 223 -9.82 -3.12 -10.50
CA CYS A 223 -8.49 -3.54 -10.07
C CYS A 223 -7.94 -2.68 -8.91
N GLY A 224 -8.68 -1.65 -8.48
CA GLY A 224 -8.37 -0.87 -7.29
C GLY A 224 -7.40 0.28 -7.51
N GLY A 225 -7.23 0.72 -8.76
CA GLY A 225 -6.41 1.87 -9.11
C GLY A 225 -7.13 2.86 -10.00
N HIS A 226 -6.44 3.96 -10.28
CA HIS A 226 -6.95 5.03 -11.13
C HIS A 226 -5.81 5.81 -11.78
N ILE A 227 -6.16 6.65 -12.75
CA ILE A 227 -5.24 7.62 -13.33
C ILE A 227 -5.31 8.90 -12.52
N ASN A 228 -4.15 9.50 -12.26
CA ASN A 228 -4.08 10.86 -11.70
C ASN A 228 -3.16 11.77 -12.51
N GLU A 229 -1.86 11.83 -12.23
CA GLU A 229 -0.92 12.70 -12.94
C GLU A 229 -0.59 12.23 -14.38
N GLY A 230 -1.59 11.75 -15.12
CA GLY A 230 -1.48 11.16 -16.46
C GLY A 230 -1.12 9.68 -16.46
N PHE A 231 -0.77 9.10 -15.31
CA PHE A 231 -0.42 7.70 -15.19
C PHE A 231 -1.27 6.96 -14.16
N TYR A 232 -1.44 5.66 -14.40
CA TYR A 232 -2.22 4.76 -13.56
C TYR A 232 -1.39 4.32 -12.35
N HIS A 233 -2.01 4.37 -11.17
CA HIS A 233 -1.49 3.75 -9.97
C HIS A 233 -2.61 3.06 -9.19
N SER A 234 -2.23 2.01 -8.48
CA SER A 234 -3.18 1.26 -7.65
C SER A 234 -3.06 1.64 -6.19
N HIS A 235 -4.18 1.64 -5.48
CA HIS A 235 -4.21 1.72 -4.02
C HIS A 235 -4.41 0.35 -3.38
N ILE A 236 -4.79 -0.65 -4.17
CA ILE A 236 -5.03 -2.03 -3.75
C ILE A 236 -4.22 -2.93 -4.68
N PHE A 237 -3.56 -3.97 -4.18
CA PHE A 237 -2.91 -4.97 -5.03
C PHE A 237 -3.97 -5.68 -5.89
N PRO A 238 -3.96 -5.49 -7.21
CA PRO A 238 -4.94 -6.11 -8.10
C PRO A 238 -4.79 -7.63 -8.15
N GLU A 239 -3.59 -8.16 -7.84
CA GLU A 239 -3.33 -9.59 -7.82
C GLU A 239 -4.13 -10.33 -6.75
N THR A 240 -4.60 -9.64 -5.70
CA THR A 240 -5.37 -10.24 -4.59
C THR A 240 -6.71 -9.54 -4.31
N ILE A 241 -7.06 -8.46 -5.01
CA ILE A 241 -8.31 -7.72 -4.80
C ILE A 241 -9.57 -8.58 -4.98
N ASN A 242 -9.54 -9.54 -5.91
CA ASN A 242 -10.68 -10.44 -6.13
C ASN A 242 -10.99 -11.32 -4.91
N GLU A 243 -10.01 -11.59 -4.04
CA GLU A 243 -10.23 -12.30 -2.77
C GLU A 243 -10.93 -11.40 -1.74
N ILE A 244 -10.68 -10.09 -1.79
CA ILE A 244 -11.40 -9.09 -1.02
C ILE A 244 -12.86 -9.06 -1.48
N TYR A 245 -13.10 -8.94 -2.78
CA TYR A 245 -14.47 -8.95 -3.31
C TYR A 245 -15.26 -10.18 -2.88
N ALA A 246 -14.66 -11.37 -2.96
CA ALA A 246 -15.30 -12.60 -2.51
C ALA A 246 -15.69 -12.58 -1.02
N ARG A 247 -14.85 -11.99 -0.15
CA ARG A 247 -15.10 -11.86 1.29
C ARG A 247 -16.21 -10.85 1.61
N HIS A 248 -16.26 -9.75 0.87
CA HIS A 248 -17.27 -8.70 1.02
C HIS A 248 -18.56 -9.02 0.24
N HIS A 249 -18.65 -10.20 -0.39
CA HIS A 249 -19.77 -10.61 -1.23
C HIS A 249 -20.05 -9.64 -2.38
N ILE A 250 -19.00 -8.99 -2.89
CA ILE A 250 -19.05 -8.13 -4.07
C ILE A 250 -18.95 -9.02 -5.32
N GLY A 251 -20.01 -9.01 -6.13
CA GLY A 251 -20.08 -9.76 -7.38
C GLY A 251 -20.36 -8.92 -8.62
N ASP A 252 -20.59 -7.61 -8.45
CA ASP A 252 -20.89 -6.67 -9.54
C ASP A 252 -19.66 -6.30 -10.37
N VAL A 253 -18.47 -6.42 -9.78
CA VAL A 253 -17.18 -6.04 -10.36
C VAL A 253 -16.14 -7.13 -10.12
N ARG A 254 -15.12 -7.17 -10.99
CA ARG A 254 -13.99 -8.10 -10.90
C ARG A 254 -12.76 -7.49 -11.56
N CYS A 255 -11.59 -7.62 -10.94
CA CYS A 255 -10.35 -7.30 -11.62
C CYS A 255 -10.02 -8.37 -12.65
N GLU A 256 -10.01 -8.00 -13.93
CA GLU A 256 -9.69 -8.89 -15.05
C GLU A 256 -8.40 -8.47 -15.78
N ALA A 257 -7.96 -7.23 -15.62
CA ALA A 257 -6.78 -6.67 -16.28
C ALA A 257 -5.46 -7.24 -15.74
N VAL A 258 -5.45 -7.80 -14.53
CA VAL A 258 -4.25 -8.35 -13.88
C VAL A 258 -4.49 -9.80 -13.45
N TYR A 259 -3.50 -10.65 -13.72
CA TYR A 259 -3.55 -12.06 -13.36
C TYR A 259 -3.47 -12.25 -11.82
N PRO A 260 -4.41 -12.98 -11.20
CA PRO A 260 -4.41 -13.16 -9.75
C PRO A 260 -3.23 -14.03 -9.28
N LYS A 261 -2.74 -13.75 -8.07
CA LYS A 261 -1.63 -14.48 -7.46
C LYS A 261 -2.11 -15.36 -6.30
N GLY A 262 -1.47 -16.51 -6.14
CA GLY A 262 -1.79 -17.49 -5.11
C GLY A 262 -0.98 -17.33 -3.83
N SER A 263 -1.20 -18.24 -2.88
CA SER A 263 -0.54 -18.23 -1.58
C SER A 263 0.99 -18.29 -1.69
N GLY A 264 1.68 -17.35 -1.04
CA GLY A 264 3.13 -17.22 -1.03
C GLY A 264 3.75 -16.72 -2.34
N ASP A 265 2.93 -16.32 -3.32
CA ASP A 265 3.42 -15.65 -4.53
C ASP A 265 3.91 -14.23 -4.22
N LEU A 266 4.98 -13.84 -4.90
CA LEU A 266 5.49 -12.48 -4.90
C LEU A 266 4.60 -11.60 -5.77
N VAL A 267 4.16 -10.45 -5.24
CA VAL A 267 3.31 -9.49 -5.96
C VAL A 267 4.06 -8.21 -6.31
N ALA A 268 5.00 -7.78 -5.47
CA ALA A 268 5.71 -6.52 -5.66
C ALA A 268 7.05 -6.49 -4.90
N TYR A 269 7.84 -5.46 -5.17
CA TYR A 269 8.89 -5.01 -4.27
C TYR A 269 8.51 -3.64 -3.71
N ALA A 270 8.64 -3.49 -2.39
CA ALA A 270 8.44 -2.22 -1.71
C ALA A 270 9.55 -1.21 -2.09
N MET A 271 9.26 0.09 -1.93
CA MET A 271 10.21 1.15 -2.24
C MET A 271 11.45 1.17 -1.32
N ASP A 272 11.43 0.40 -0.23
CA ASP A 272 12.57 0.15 0.65
C ASP A 272 13.40 -1.10 0.27
N GLY A 273 13.01 -1.78 -0.82
CA GLY A 273 13.67 -2.94 -1.39
C GLY A 273 13.20 -4.29 -0.85
N PHE A 274 12.36 -4.34 0.18
CA PHE A 274 11.84 -5.63 0.67
C PHE A 274 10.73 -6.17 -0.24
N PRO A 275 10.62 -7.49 -0.43
CA PRO A 275 9.56 -8.10 -1.22
C PRO A 275 8.22 -8.02 -0.51
N ILE A 276 7.15 -7.98 -1.29
CA ILE A 276 5.76 -8.04 -0.84
C ILE A 276 5.13 -9.29 -1.44
N TYR A 277 4.59 -10.13 -0.59
CA TYR A 277 3.92 -11.38 -0.93
C TYR A 277 2.40 -11.25 -0.79
N THR A 278 1.67 -12.22 -1.33
CA THR A 278 0.26 -12.41 -1.01
C THR A 278 0.04 -12.68 0.49
N HIS A 279 -1.22 -12.60 0.93
CA HIS A 279 -1.59 -12.62 2.34
C HIS A 279 -1.33 -13.96 3.07
N LEU A 280 -1.08 -15.04 2.33
CA LEU A 280 -0.78 -16.37 2.86
C LEU A 280 0.65 -16.78 2.58
N GLU A 281 1.15 -17.68 3.41
CA GLU A 281 2.40 -18.40 3.18
C GLU A 281 2.31 -19.33 1.96
N SER A 282 3.45 -19.77 1.45
CA SER A 282 3.53 -20.70 0.30
C SER A 282 2.82 -22.05 0.49
N ASN A 283 2.52 -22.42 1.75
CA ASN A 283 1.76 -23.63 2.09
C ASN A 283 0.26 -23.35 2.34
N GLY A 284 -0.21 -22.12 2.11
CA GLY A 284 -1.59 -21.68 2.34
C GLY A 284 -1.92 -21.34 3.80
N ALA A 285 -0.95 -21.36 4.72
CA ALA A 285 -1.17 -20.94 6.10
C ALA A 285 -1.23 -19.42 6.23
N THR A 286 -1.99 -18.92 7.19
CA THR A 286 -1.89 -17.53 7.62
C THR A 286 -0.51 -17.29 8.24
N PRO A 287 0.23 -16.25 7.81
CA PRO A 287 1.51 -15.89 8.41
C PRO A 287 1.35 -15.62 9.91
N THR A 288 2.37 -15.99 10.68
CA THR A 288 2.40 -15.72 12.13
C THR A 288 3.54 -14.77 12.45
N ASN A 289 3.44 -14.09 13.59
CA ASN A 289 4.45 -13.11 14.05
C ASN A 289 4.65 -11.93 13.09
N LEU A 290 3.57 -11.49 12.44
CA LEU A 290 3.57 -10.24 11.68
C LEU A 290 3.77 -9.05 12.64
N ASP A 291 4.59 -8.10 12.20
CA ASP A 291 4.81 -6.83 12.88
C ASP A 291 3.70 -5.81 12.53
N GLU A 292 3.84 -4.58 13.02
CA GLU A 292 2.88 -3.51 12.80
C GLU A 292 2.71 -3.11 11.32
N CYS A 293 3.71 -3.39 10.48
CA CYS A 293 3.69 -3.12 9.04
C CYS A 293 3.15 -4.30 8.22
N ASN A 294 2.63 -5.35 8.88
CA ASN A 294 2.17 -6.58 8.25
C ASN A 294 3.30 -7.38 7.55
N GLY A 295 4.51 -7.32 8.11
CA GLY A 295 5.66 -8.09 7.63
C GLY A 295 6.34 -8.89 8.72
N HIS A 296 7.28 -9.76 8.33
CA HIS A 296 8.09 -10.54 9.27
C HIS A 296 9.41 -11.01 8.64
N PHE A 297 10.29 -11.60 9.44
CA PHE A 297 11.46 -12.32 8.93
C PHE A 297 11.14 -13.81 8.81
N GLY A 298 11.28 -14.36 7.61
CA GLY A 298 11.03 -15.78 7.37
C GLY A 298 11.55 -16.26 6.01
N PRO A 299 11.73 -17.57 5.83
CA PRO A 299 12.06 -18.16 4.54
C PRO A 299 10.86 -18.07 3.60
N THR A 300 11.14 -17.80 2.32
CA THR A 300 10.14 -17.83 1.24
C THR A 300 10.66 -18.68 0.09
N ILE A 301 9.84 -18.94 -0.92
CA ILE A 301 10.27 -19.66 -2.12
C ILE A 301 11.44 -18.96 -2.84
N HIS A 302 11.44 -17.62 -2.84
CA HIS A 302 12.49 -16.82 -3.48
C HIS A 302 13.71 -16.59 -2.57
N TYR A 303 13.52 -16.63 -1.24
CA TYR A 303 14.57 -16.40 -0.24
C TYR A 303 14.58 -17.52 0.80
N PRO A 304 15.08 -18.71 0.45
CA PRO A 304 15.02 -19.90 1.32
C PRO A 304 15.86 -19.76 2.59
N THR A 305 16.82 -18.84 2.62
CA THR A 305 17.64 -18.54 3.82
C THR A 305 16.97 -17.56 4.78
N GLY A 306 15.80 -17.04 4.43
CA GLY A 306 15.10 -16.03 5.21
C GLY A 306 15.45 -14.61 4.82
N MET A 307 14.42 -13.76 4.74
CA MET A 307 14.53 -12.32 4.60
C MET A 307 13.29 -11.66 5.23
N TYR A 308 13.41 -10.40 5.64
CA TYR A 308 12.26 -9.60 6.00
C TYR A 308 11.41 -9.33 4.76
N HIS A 309 10.10 -9.51 4.88
CA HIS A 309 9.16 -9.31 3.79
C HIS A 309 7.79 -8.92 4.32
N TYR A 310 7.02 -8.24 3.48
CA TYR A 310 5.65 -7.86 3.77
C TYR A 310 4.67 -8.86 3.18
N HIS A 311 3.46 -8.89 3.74
CA HIS A 311 2.31 -9.53 3.14
C HIS A 311 1.27 -8.48 2.78
N SER A 312 0.58 -8.66 1.65
CA SER A 312 -0.69 -7.98 1.41
C SER A 312 -1.69 -8.36 2.51
N SER A 313 -2.58 -7.46 2.89
CA SER A 313 -3.60 -7.77 3.90
C SER A 313 -4.83 -8.44 3.29
N SER A 314 -5.34 -9.50 3.91
CA SER A 314 -6.67 -10.05 3.62
C SER A 314 -7.70 -9.69 4.68
N ALA A 315 -7.33 -8.93 5.69
CA ALA A 315 -8.22 -8.54 6.79
C ALA A 315 -8.80 -7.12 6.60
N GLU A 316 -8.18 -6.32 5.73
CA GLU A 316 -8.54 -4.93 5.48
C GLU A 316 -9.21 -4.78 4.11
N ASP A 317 -9.96 -3.68 3.93
CA ASP A 317 -10.55 -3.29 2.65
C ASP A 317 -9.49 -2.90 1.61
N VAL A 318 -8.37 -2.34 2.08
CA VAL A 318 -7.21 -1.98 1.28
C VAL A 318 -6.05 -2.88 1.69
N ASN A 319 -5.55 -3.70 0.77
CA ASN A 319 -4.64 -4.82 1.04
C ASN A 319 -3.14 -4.47 1.02
N ILE A 320 -2.76 -3.21 1.19
CA ILE A 320 -1.35 -2.79 1.22
C ILE A 320 -0.70 -2.96 2.61
N PRO A 321 0.64 -3.09 2.71
CA PRO A 321 1.35 -2.92 3.97
C PRO A 321 1.02 -1.56 4.61
N ARG A 322 0.77 -1.57 5.92
CA ARG A 322 0.42 -0.34 6.67
C ARG A 322 1.58 0.65 6.76
N CYS A 323 2.80 0.15 6.67
CA CYS A 323 4.02 0.94 6.71
C CYS A 323 5.19 0.20 6.04
N LEU A 324 6.28 0.92 5.80
CA LEU A 324 7.55 0.37 5.32
C LEU A 324 8.61 0.48 6.42
N LYS A 325 9.22 -0.64 6.79
CA LYS A 325 10.29 -0.78 7.80
C LYS A 325 11.66 -0.34 7.31
N GLY A 326 11.88 -0.23 6.01
CA GLY A 326 13.20 -0.02 5.45
C GLY A 326 13.52 1.42 5.05
N VAL A 327 14.80 1.67 4.79
CA VAL A 327 15.29 2.93 4.23
C VAL A 327 15.05 2.92 2.72
N MET A 328 14.46 3.99 2.20
CA MET A 328 14.09 4.13 0.78
C MET A 328 15.08 5.03 0.03
N ALA A 329 15.03 5.02 -1.30
CA ALA A 329 15.65 6.08 -2.09
C ALA A 329 15.01 7.43 -1.73
N LYS A 330 15.82 8.50 -1.62
CA LYS A 330 15.32 9.85 -1.34
C LYS A 330 14.48 10.40 -2.50
N GLN A 331 14.89 10.12 -3.73
CA GLN A 331 14.09 10.33 -4.92
C GLN A 331 13.55 8.97 -5.36
N GLN A 332 12.25 8.76 -5.18
CA GLN A 332 11.58 7.48 -5.42
C GLN A 332 11.06 7.34 -6.84
N LEU A 333 10.59 8.44 -7.42
CA LEU A 333 9.97 8.51 -8.74
C LEU A 333 10.58 9.68 -9.52
N ILE A 334 10.83 9.43 -10.80
CA ILE A 334 11.13 10.45 -11.82
C ILE A 334 10.10 10.26 -12.92
N VAL A 335 9.39 11.34 -13.25
CA VAL A 335 8.45 11.39 -14.38
C VAL A 335 9.15 12.13 -15.52
N GLU A 336 9.26 11.47 -16.68
CA GLU A 336 9.90 11.97 -17.91
C GLU A 336 8.91 12.07 -19.06
#